data_AF-A0A934ZEW5-F1
#
_entry.id   AF-A0A934ZEW5-F1
#
_cell.length_a   1.000
_cell.length_b   1.000
_cell.length_c   1.000
_cell.angle_alpha   90.00
_cell.angle_beta   90.00
_cell.angle_gamma   90.00
#
_symmetry.space_group_name_H-M   'P 1'
#
loop_
_entity.id
_entity.type
_entity.pdbx_description
1 polymer ?
#
loop_
_entity_poly.entity_id
_entity_poly.type
_entity_poly.pdbx_seq_one_letter_code
_entity_poly.pdbx_strand_id
1 'polypeptide(L)'
;MRELRNLVERFSVFGPDPSALAKGHVTLERPGGHEIRTDLPFHDAKEIWTEIFEKTYLTRLLSTHQGNVSAAARTSGIDRRHLQRLMVKHDLRERDRPDEG
;
A
#
# COMPACT_ATOMS: atom_id res chain seq x y z
N MET A 1 -12.66 -16.25 3.34
CA MET A 1 -12.14 -15.23 4.28
C MET A 1 -10.89 -15.75 5.00
N ARG A 2 -9.76 -15.94 4.28
CA ARG A 2 -8.51 -16.48 4.83
C ARG A 2 -7.27 -16.05 4.03
N GLU A 3 -7.17 -14.80 3.59
CA GLU A 3 -5.96 -14.37 2.82
C GLU A 3 -5.36 -13.03 3.24
N LEU A 4 -5.84 -12.43 4.34
CA LEU A 4 -5.27 -11.19 4.88
C LEU A 4 -4.20 -11.41 5.97
N ARG A 5 -3.89 -12.66 6.33
CA ARG A 5 -2.93 -12.97 7.40
C ARG A 5 -1.49 -13.20 6.91
N ASN A 6 -1.30 -13.57 5.64
CA ASN A 6 0.03 -13.97 5.15
C ASN A 6 0.90 -12.82 4.63
N LEU A 7 0.35 -11.60 4.47
CA LEU A 7 1.16 -10.48 3.97
C LEU A 7 1.85 -9.70 5.09
N VAL A 8 1.34 -9.75 6.32
CA VAL A 8 1.90 -9.00 7.47
C VAL A 8 3.23 -9.61 7.94
N GLU A 9 3.41 -10.93 7.83
CA GLU A 9 4.63 -11.60 8.31
C GLU A 9 5.88 -11.29 7.47
N ARG A 10 5.73 -10.92 6.18
CA ARG A 10 6.87 -10.53 5.34
C ARG A 10 7.40 -9.11 5.60
N PHE A 11 6.67 -8.28 6.35
CA PHE A 11 7.09 -6.92 6.69
C PHE A 11 7.75 -6.80 8.07
N SER A 12 7.81 -7.89 8.86
CA SER A 12 8.30 -7.82 10.26
C SER A 12 9.81 -8.01 10.43
N VAL A 13 10.60 -8.03 9.35
CA VAL A 13 12.06 -8.10 9.50
C VAL A 13 12.54 -6.71 9.92
N PHE A 14 13.21 -6.59 11.06
CA PHE A 14 13.72 -5.37 11.71
C PHE A 14 12.70 -4.64 12.61
N GLY A 15 12.67 -5.09 13.87
CA GLY A 15 12.08 -4.32 14.98
C GLY A 15 12.85 -3.02 15.24
N PRO A 16 12.21 -2.04 15.92
CA PRO A 16 12.78 -0.71 16.12
C PRO A 16 14.04 -0.73 17.00
N ASP A 17 14.99 0.14 16.70
CA ASP A 17 16.10 0.49 17.60
C ASP A 17 15.52 1.00 18.94
N PRO A 18 15.88 0.38 20.09
CA PRO A 18 15.44 0.82 21.40
C PRO A 18 15.72 2.30 21.70
N SER A 19 16.71 2.92 21.03
CA SER A 19 17.05 4.34 21.22
C SER A 19 16.04 5.31 20.60
N ALA A 20 15.31 4.89 19.56
CA ALA A 20 14.29 5.70 18.87
C ALA A 20 12.99 5.83 19.69
N LEU A 21 12.68 4.82 20.51
CA LEU A 21 11.53 4.84 21.42
C LEU A 21 11.61 5.96 22.46
N ALA A 22 12.82 6.42 22.79
CA ALA A 22 13.06 7.47 23.78
C ALA A 22 12.74 8.89 23.28
N LYS A 23 12.53 9.10 21.97
CA LYS A 23 12.30 10.44 21.39
C LYS A 23 10.93 10.62 20.72
N GLY A 24 10.00 9.68 20.86
CA GLY A 24 8.62 9.81 20.33
C GLY A 24 8.52 9.84 18.80
N HIS A 25 9.65 9.75 18.09
CA HIS A 25 9.77 9.74 16.65
C HIS A 25 10.33 8.36 16.31
N VAL A 26 9.47 7.44 15.89
CA VAL A 26 9.87 6.12 15.41
C VAL A 26 10.37 6.30 13.98
N THR A 27 11.54 6.90 13.82
CA THR A 27 12.15 7.09 12.51
C THR A 27 12.70 5.75 12.04
N LEU A 28 11.85 5.00 11.35
CA LEU A 28 12.22 3.80 10.61
C LEU A 28 12.92 4.26 9.33
N GLU A 29 14.20 4.61 9.42
CA GLU A 29 15.02 4.81 8.24
C GLU A 29 15.14 3.49 7.48
N ARG A 30 14.34 3.36 6.43
CA ARG A 30 14.35 2.23 5.50
C ARG A 30 14.16 2.75 4.09
N PRO A 31 14.93 2.26 3.09
CA PRO A 31 14.64 2.57 1.70
C PRO A 31 13.25 2.00 1.37
N GLY A 32 12.26 2.88 1.20
CA GLY A 32 10.86 2.51 0.95
C GLY A 32 9.97 2.35 2.21
N GLY A 33 10.44 2.72 3.40
CA GLY A 33 9.62 2.74 4.62
C GLY A 33 8.93 4.09 4.80
N HIS A 34 7.60 4.13 4.74
CA HIS A 34 6.87 5.30 5.24
C HIS A 34 6.88 5.24 6.77
N GLU A 35 7.15 6.36 7.44
CA GLU A 35 7.10 6.47 8.90
C GLU A 35 5.66 6.71 9.37
N ILE A 36 5.28 6.13 10.52
CA ILE A 36 4.00 6.45 11.15
C ILE A 36 4.11 7.84 11.76
N ARG A 37 3.37 8.79 11.19
CA ARG A 37 3.29 10.18 11.63
C ARG A 37 2.44 10.28 12.90
N THR A 38 3.09 10.23 14.06
CA THR A 38 2.45 10.42 15.38
C THR A 38 2.23 11.88 15.73
N ASP A 39 2.81 12.79 14.94
CA ASP A 39 2.66 14.25 15.03
C ASP A 39 1.35 14.76 14.39
N LEU A 40 0.63 13.90 13.67
CA LEU A 40 -0.66 14.21 13.05
C LEU A 40 -1.83 13.61 13.84
N PRO A 41 -3.05 14.18 13.72
CA PRO A 41 -4.27 13.52 14.19
C PRO A 41 -4.39 12.10 13.63
N PHE A 42 -4.93 11.18 14.43
CA PHE A 42 -5.03 9.75 14.08
C PHE A 42 -5.67 9.50 12.71
N HIS A 43 -6.72 10.25 12.37
CA HIS A 43 -7.40 10.12 11.09
C HIS A 43 -6.47 10.40 9.91
N ASP A 44 -5.74 11.52 9.97
CA ASP A 44 -4.86 11.98 8.88
C ASP A 44 -3.64 11.07 8.76
N ALA A 45 -3.06 10.66 9.89
CA ALA A 45 -1.97 9.68 9.93
C ALA A 45 -2.40 8.35 9.27
N LYS A 46 -3.62 7.87 9.57
CA LYS A 46 -4.16 6.64 8.97
C LYS A 46 -4.47 6.80 7.48
N GLU A 47 -4.96 7.96 7.06
CA GLU A 47 -5.31 8.23 5.67
C GLU A 47 -4.08 8.14 4.77
N ILE A 48 -2.94 8.72 5.19
CA ILE A 48 -1.65 8.59 4.49
C ILE A 48 -1.31 7.12 4.22
N TRP A 49 -1.39 6.27 5.25
CA TRP A 49 -1.12 4.84 5.11
C TRP A 49 -2.12 4.11 4.22
N THR A 50 -3.39 4.52 4.27
CA THR A 50 -4.43 3.99 3.41
C THR A 50 -4.14 4.30 1.95
N GLU A 51 -3.73 5.52 1.64
CA GLU A 51 -3.36 5.92 0.27
C GLU A 51 -2.14 5.17 -0.25
N ILE A 52 -1.09 5.04 0.56
CA ILE A 52 0.12 4.28 0.20
C ILE A 52 -0.23 2.82 -0.08
N PHE A 53 -1.05 2.21 0.78
CA PHE A 53 -1.52 0.85 0.61
C PHE A 53 -2.31 0.70 -0.69
N GLU A 54 -3.32 1.54 -0.91
CA GLU A 54 -4.18 1.49 -2.09
C GLU A 54 -3.34 1.62 -3.37
N LYS A 55 -2.50 2.65 -3.48
CA LYS A 55 -1.66 2.87 -4.67
C LYS A 55 -0.74 1.70 -4.94
N THR A 56 -0.06 1.18 -3.91
CA THR A 56 0.87 0.05 -4.04
C THR A 56 0.15 -1.23 -4.45
N TYR A 57 -0.98 -1.52 -3.82
CA TYR A 57 -1.79 -2.70 -4.12
C TYR A 57 -2.31 -2.66 -5.55
N LEU A 58 -2.92 -1.55 -5.96
CA LEU A 58 -3.49 -1.38 -7.29
C LEU A 58 -2.42 -1.45 -8.39
N THR A 59 -1.27 -0.81 -8.19
CA THR A 59 -0.17 -0.85 -9.16
C THR A 59 0.29 -2.30 -9.40
N ARG A 60 0.51 -3.07 -8.32
CA ARG A 60 0.92 -4.48 -8.43
C ARG A 60 -0.17 -5.35 -9.03
N LEU A 61 -1.43 -5.13 -8.63
CA LEU A 61 -2.57 -5.88 -9.14
C LEU A 61 -2.74 -5.65 -10.64
N LEU A 62 -2.71 -4.40 -11.11
CA LEU A 62 -2.84 -4.06 -12.53
C LEU A 62 -1.65 -4.60 -13.32
N SER A 63 -0.43 -4.47 -12.82
CA SER A 63 0.77 -5.04 -13.45
C SER A 63 0.66 -6.55 -13.65
N THR A 64 0.27 -7.28 -12.59
CA THR A 64 0.11 -8.74 -12.62
C THR A 64 -0.90 -9.18 -13.68
N HIS A 65 -1.94 -8.37 -13.90
CA HIS A 65 -2.98 -8.63 -14.90
C HIS A 65 -2.79 -7.86 -16.21
N GLN A 66 -1.62 -7.28 -16.46
CA GLN A 66 -1.27 -6.56 -17.69
C GLN A 66 -2.31 -5.47 -18.05
N GLY A 67 -2.83 -4.78 -17.03
CA GLY A 67 -3.85 -3.75 -17.22
C GLY A 67 -5.28 -4.25 -17.36
N ASN A 68 -5.51 -5.56 -17.36
CA ASN A 68 -6.86 -6.12 -17.50
C ASN A 68 -7.66 -5.93 -16.21
N VAL A 69 -8.36 -4.79 -16.13
CA VAL A 69 -9.19 -4.40 -14.98
C VAL A 69 -10.24 -5.45 -14.64
N SER A 70 -10.80 -6.13 -15.64
CA SER A 70 -11.82 -7.17 -15.40
C SER A 70 -11.22 -8.41 -14.74
N ALA A 71 -10.02 -8.81 -15.14
CA ALA A 71 -9.29 -9.91 -14.50
C ALA A 71 -8.84 -9.52 -13.09
N ALA A 72 -8.27 -8.32 -12.93
CA ALA A 72 -7.85 -7.76 -11.64
C ALA A 72 -9.00 -7.67 -10.63
N ALA A 73 -10.18 -7.21 -11.05
CA ALA A 73 -11.38 -7.14 -10.20
C ALA A 73 -11.81 -8.53 -9.72
N ARG A 74 -11.85 -9.53 -10.62
CA ARG A 74 -12.21 -10.90 -10.26
C ARG A 74 -11.22 -11.53 -9.27
N THR A 75 -9.92 -11.34 -9.49
CA THR A 75 -8.87 -11.93 -8.65
C THR A 75 -8.78 -11.24 -7.29
N SER A 76 -8.93 -9.91 -7.24
CA SER A 76 -8.90 -9.16 -5.97
C SER A 76 -10.19 -9.27 -5.15
N GLY A 77 -11.30 -9.67 -5.78
CA GLY A 77 -12.64 -9.63 -5.18
C GLY A 77 -13.19 -8.20 -5.04
N ILE A 78 -12.51 -7.19 -5.59
CA ILE A 78 -12.99 -5.81 -5.64
C ILE A 78 -13.94 -5.68 -6.83
N ASP A 79 -15.12 -5.12 -6.60
CA ASP A 79 -16.03 -4.79 -7.70
C ASP A 79 -15.34 -3.90 -8.74
N ARG A 80 -15.60 -4.15 -10.03
CA ARG A 80 -14.93 -3.43 -11.13
C ARG A 80 -15.14 -1.91 -11.05
N ARG A 81 -16.33 -1.44 -10.68
CA ARG A 81 -16.60 0.01 -10.55
C ARG A 81 -15.84 0.60 -9.36
N HIS A 82 -15.73 -0.13 -8.25
CA HIS A 82 -14.89 0.31 -7.14
C HIS A 82 -13.41 0.36 -7.54
N LEU A 83 -12.91 -0.67 -8.23
CA LEU A 83 -11.53 -0.71 -8.71
C LEU A 83 -11.23 0.48 -9.64
N GLN A 84 -12.13 0.79 -10.57
CA GLN A 84 -12.00 1.96 -11.45
C GLN A 84 -11.98 3.29 -10.70
N ARG A 85 -12.79 3.45 -9.64
CA ARG A 85 -12.74 4.66 -8.80
C ARG A 85 -11.40 4.80 -8.10
N LEU A 86 -10.87 3.70 -7.56
CA LEU A 86 -9.56 3.68 -6.92
C LEU A 86 -8.44 3.99 -7.92
N MET A 87 -8.54 3.50 -9.16
CA MET A 87 -7.59 3.85 -10.23
C MET A 87 -7.59 5.35 -10.52
N VAL A 88 -8.78 5.97 -10.65
CA VAL A 88 -8.91 7.41 -10.87
C VAL A 88 -8.37 8.20 -9.67
N LYS A 89 -8.65 7.76 -8.43
CA LYS A 89 -8.12 8.39 -7.21
C LYS A 89 -6.59 8.46 -7.20
N HIS A 90 -5.93 7.42 -7.71
CA HIS A 90 -4.47 7.27 -7.68
C HIS A 90 -3.76 7.59 -9.00
N ASP A 91 -4.50 8.14 -9.98
CA ASP A 91 -4.03 8.42 -11.36
C ASP A 91 -3.37 7.21 -12.04
N LEU A 92 -3.91 6.00 -11.80
CA LEU A 92 -3.42 4.77 -12.39
C LEU A 92 -4.16 4.48 -13.69
N ARG A 93 -3.40 4.27 -14.78
CA ARG A 93 -3.94 3.91 -16.09
C ARG A 93 -3.89 2.40 -16.32
N GLU A 94 -4.79 1.91 -17.16
CA GLU A 94 -4.78 0.50 -17.61
C GLU A 94 -3.44 0.11 -18.26
N ARG A 95 -2.59 1.05 -18.69
CA ARG A 95 -1.30 0.79 -19.32
C ARG A 95 -0.07 1.04 -18.43
N ASP A 96 -0.26 1.38 -17.15
CA ASP A 96 0.85 1.62 -16.22
C ASP A 96 1.51 0.29 -15.85
N ARG A 97 2.43 -0.13 -16.72
CA ARG A 97 3.44 -1.14 -16.43
C ARG A 97 4.41 -0.49 -15.42
N PRO A 98 4.81 -1.16 -14.33
CA PRO A 98 5.97 -0.69 -13.57
C PRO A 98 7.16 -0.75 -14.54
N ASP A 99 7.73 0.41 -14.84
CA ASP A 99 9.05 0.48 -15.47
C ASP A 99 10.02 -0.17 -14.49
N GLU A 100 10.39 -1.42 -14.76
CA GLU A 100 11.59 -2.04 -14.20
C GLU A 100 12.78 -1.46 -15.00
N GLY A 101 13.33 -0.36 -14.50
CA GLY A 101 14.62 0.21 -14.88
C GLY A 101 15.59 0.15 -13.72
#